data_AF-A0AA86P0E5-F1
#
_entry.id   AF-A0AA86P0E5-F1
#
_cell.length_a   1.000
_cell.length_b   1.000
_cell.length_c   1.000
_cell.angle_alpha   90.00
_cell.angle_beta   90.00
_cell.angle_gamma   90.00
#
_symmetry.space_group_name_H-M   'P 1'
#
loop_
_entity.id
_entity.type
_entity.pdbx_description
1 polymer ?
#
loop_
_entity_poly.entity_id
_entity_poly.type
_entity_poly.pdbx_seq_one_letter_code
_entity_poly.pdbx_strand_id
1 'polypeptide(L)'
;MIESFTSSASNSSIAILSQSQSLLDIINNYGKINNIRFSSITLLNELPNEKQLQLLKQLSAQTEIKAIILFLKSNENIQVLRQQLTQACLQKPVIVLNVGQCSNIQDIQYINSVFDAFMNNVGAICVKNISDLLSMARIFQCVDYSKLKFTGVEQFAIITNAGGPGIIATDAFDTFGVNLASISPETKFKLQQVLPAAASVNNPIDVIGDAPPKRFNDALEILLSDSSISGVLVLATPADVARPVDLAHVCVNLHQKYPDKLFVTSFMGGVTMIQPSAILGSGGIPNFAFPEEAIHAMSAVVFFAENRLKPVFNQKQLLNEDELNIIKKIIQNEIISTEKTKNDQNKNDQNGTVLSQNGAEKIFEVLKTTVKQTDEMIKVPIKLKRNADFGNIILVGDVAELGCAYNQQKGVEQLQRTHLFEVLNGVRGQKGVDVNGIIEVIVKLNEIFTVNNEIDEIEAEIYDNDGIHAQNVKIAIK
;
A
#
# COMPACT_ATOMS: atom_id res chain seq x y z
N MET A 1 -21.06 27.09 0.82
CA MET A 1 -22.23 26.83 1.69
C MET A 1 -22.09 25.43 2.24
N ILE A 2 -22.02 25.28 3.56
CA ILE A 2 -22.02 23.97 4.22
C ILE A 2 -23.50 23.63 4.45
N GLU A 3 -24.07 22.77 3.61
CA GLU A 3 -25.41 22.22 3.85
C GLU A 3 -25.27 20.88 4.56
N SER A 4 -25.55 20.88 5.87
CA SER A 4 -25.64 19.67 6.68
C SER A 4 -27.02 19.03 6.50
N PHE A 5 -27.08 17.86 5.86
CA PHE A 5 -28.26 17.00 5.91
C PHE A 5 -28.10 15.98 7.04
N THR A 6 -28.87 16.16 8.11
CA THR A 6 -28.96 15.20 9.21
C THR A 6 -30.05 14.16 8.92
N SER A 7 -29.67 12.90 8.75
CA SER A 7 -30.54 11.77 9.11
C SER A 7 -29.76 10.83 10.03
N SER A 8 -30.36 10.55 11.18
CA SER A 8 -29.73 9.90 12.33
C SER A 8 -29.49 8.41 12.11
N ALA A 9 -28.23 8.03 11.91
CA ALA A 9 -27.65 6.73 12.28
C ALA A 9 -26.11 6.83 12.17
N SER A 10 -25.42 7.14 13.27
CA SER A 10 -24.01 7.55 13.37
C SER A 10 -23.67 8.87 12.65
N ASN A 11 -23.21 9.88 13.41
CA ASN A 11 -22.72 11.18 12.91
C ASN A 11 -21.36 11.06 12.18
N SER A 12 -20.94 9.85 11.79
CA SER A 12 -19.68 9.61 11.12
C SER A 12 -19.73 9.95 9.65
N SER A 13 -18.71 10.65 9.18
CA SER A 13 -18.68 11.23 7.85
C SER A 13 -17.26 11.28 7.28
N ILE A 14 -17.18 11.51 5.98
CA ILE A 14 -15.94 11.70 5.24
C ILE A 14 -15.73 13.20 5.00
N ALA A 15 -14.49 13.67 5.13
CA ALA A 15 -14.15 15.02 4.69
C ALA A 15 -13.51 14.99 3.30
N ILE A 16 -13.78 15.98 2.45
CA ILE A 16 -13.18 16.13 1.13
C ILE A 16 -12.42 17.46 1.07
N LEU A 17 -11.14 17.36 0.74
CA LEU A 17 -10.25 18.48 0.45
C LEU A 17 -9.78 18.34 -1.00
N SER A 18 -10.10 19.31 -1.86
CA SER A 18 -9.74 19.21 -3.29
C SER A 18 -9.30 20.54 -3.87
N GLN A 19 -8.31 20.50 -4.77
CA GLN A 19 -7.94 21.62 -5.65
C GLN A 19 -8.77 21.68 -6.95
N SER A 20 -9.79 20.83 -7.10
CA SER A 20 -10.66 20.77 -8.28
C SER A 20 -12.13 20.81 -7.88
N GLN A 21 -12.83 21.87 -8.31
CA GLN A 21 -14.26 22.05 -8.07
C GLN A 21 -15.10 20.95 -8.73
N SER A 22 -14.80 20.61 -9.98
CA SER A 22 -15.56 19.57 -10.70
C SER A 22 -15.45 18.20 -10.02
N LEU A 23 -14.29 17.87 -9.44
CA LEU A 23 -14.13 16.63 -8.69
C LEU A 23 -14.92 16.65 -7.37
N LEU A 24 -14.99 17.79 -6.68
CA LEU A 24 -15.86 17.92 -5.50
C LEU A 24 -17.31 17.63 -5.86
N ASP A 25 -17.80 18.24 -6.94
CA ASP A 25 -19.20 18.08 -7.37
C ASP A 25 -19.50 16.64 -7.81
N ILE A 26 -18.57 15.99 -8.53
CA ILE A 26 -18.70 14.58 -8.93
C ILE A 26 -18.71 13.66 -7.70
N ILE A 27 -17.72 13.77 -6.82
CA ILE A 27 -17.59 12.90 -5.64
C ILE A 27 -18.77 13.10 -4.69
N ASN A 28 -19.18 14.34 -4.44
CA ASN A 28 -20.32 14.65 -3.58
C ASN A 28 -21.62 14.04 -4.11
N ASN A 29 -21.92 14.23 -5.41
CA ASN A 29 -23.15 13.70 -5.98
C ASN A 29 -23.12 12.17 -6.11
N TYR A 30 -21.99 11.58 -6.48
CA TYR A 30 -21.87 10.13 -6.58
C TYR A 30 -21.91 9.45 -5.21
N GLY A 31 -21.35 10.08 -4.18
CA GLY A 31 -21.41 9.58 -2.81
C GLY A 31 -22.83 9.47 -2.28
N LYS A 32 -23.75 10.38 -2.66
CA LYS A 32 -25.18 10.29 -2.28
C LYS A 32 -25.84 8.99 -2.75
N ILE A 33 -25.54 8.53 -3.97
CA ILE A 33 -26.08 7.28 -4.53
C ILE A 33 -25.53 6.06 -3.76
N ASN A 34 -24.31 6.16 -3.24
CA ASN A 34 -23.61 5.07 -2.55
C ASN A 34 -23.72 5.16 -1.02
N ASN A 35 -24.64 6.01 -0.51
CA ASN A 35 -24.83 6.28 0.91
C ASN A 35 -23.55 6.71 1.65
N ILE A 36 -22.62 7.36 0.93
CA ILE A 36 -21.43 7.99 1.53
C ILE A 36 -21.83 9.39 2.00
N ARG A 37 -21.55 9.68 3.26
CA ARG A 37 -21.88 10.93 3.94
C ARG A 37 -20.63 11.79 4.04
N PHE A 38 -20.73 13.01 3.52
CA PHE A 38 -19.68 14.01 3.64
C PHE A 38 -20.06 15.06 4.68
N SER A 39 -19.18 15.38 5.64
CA SER A 39 -19.42 16.46 6.63
C SER A 39 -18.71 17.76 6.30
N SER A 40 -17.62 17.69 5.55
CA SER A 40 -16.82 18.84 5.19
C SER A 40 -16.38 18.68 3.74
N ILE A 41 -16.70 19.65 2.91
CA ILE A 41 -16.34 19.70 1.50
C ILE A 41 -15.68 21.05 1.28
N THR A 42 -14.37 21.05 1.01
CA THR A 42 -13.59 22.29 0.91
C THR A 42 -12.80 22.34 -0.39
N LEU A 43 -12.96 23.44 -1.13
CA LEU A 43 -12.10 23.79 -2.26
C LEU A 43 -10.83 24.46 -1.73
N LEU A 44 -9.69 23.81 -1.90
CA LEU A 44 -8.40 24.22 -1.33
C LEU A 44 -7.83 25.49 -2.00
N ASN A 45 -8.07 25.70 -3.30
CA ASN A 45 -7.49 26.82 -4.04
C ASN A 45 -7.95 28.20 -3.55
N GLU A 46 -9.01 28.25 -2.75
CA GLU A 46 -9.50 29.49 -2.13
C GLU A 46 -8.76 29.83 -0.82
N LEU A 47 -7.89 28.93 -0.35
CA LEU A 47 -7.14 29.06 0.89
C LEU A 47 -5.64 29.25 0.60
N PRO A 48 -4.94 30.14 1.32
CA PRO A 48 -3.48 30.15 1.36
C PRO A 48 -2.92 28.79 1.77
N ASN A 49 -1.74 28.41 1.24
CA ASN A 49 -1.10 27.11 1.54
C ASN A 49 -1.05 26.82 3.05
N GLU A 50 -0.66 27.78 3.89
CA GLU A 50 -0.64 27.63 5.36
C GLU A 50 -2.00 27.23 5.97
N LYS A 51 -3.12 27.72 5.41
CA LYS A 51 -4.46 27.37 5.87
C LYS A 51 -4.93 26.02 5.35
N GLN A 52 -4.60 25.66 4.11
CA GLN A 52 -4.85 24.31 3.57
C GLN A 52 -4.22 23.26 4.49
N LEU A 53 -3.00 23.57 4.94
CA LEU A 53 -2.19 22.76 5.82
C LEU A 53 -2.77 22.66 7.25
N GLN A 54 -3.28 23.75 7.82
CA GLN A 54 -3.96 23.70 9.13
C GLN A 54 -5.26 22.89 9.11
N LEU A 55 -5.99 22.95 8.00
CA LEU A 55 -7.28 22.29 7.86
C LEU A 55 -7.14 20.76 7.92
N LEU A 56 -6.16 20.18 7.25
CA LEU A 56 -5.89 18.74 7.32
C LEU A 56 -5.70 18.26 8.77
N LYS A 57 -4.91 19.02 9.54
CA LYS A 57 -4.67 18.73 10.96
C LYS A 57 -5.95 18.84 11.80
N GLN A 58 -6.74 19.89 11.59
CA GLN A 58 -8.01 20.09 12.31
C GLN A 58 -9.00 18.95 12.05
N LEU A 59 -9.20 18.59 10.77
CA LEU A 59 -10.10 17.51 10.37
C LEU A 59 -9.60 16.15 10.87
N SER A 60 -8.28 15.95 10.94
CA SER A 60 -7.70 14.71 11.47
C SER A 60 -7.98 14.49 12.97
N ALA A 61 -8.26 15.55 13.74
CA ALA A 61 -8.54 15.45 15.18
C ALA A 61 -10.04 15.24 15.53
N GLN A 62 -10.95 15.45 14.57
CA GLN A 62 -12.41 15.48 14.78
C GLN A 62 -13.06 14.09 14.85
N THR A 63 -13.55 13.62 15.99
CA THR A 63 -14.04 12.22 16.14
C THR A 63 -15.14 11.78 15.15
N GLU A 64 -15.93 12.71 14.63
CA GLU A 64 -16.99 12.52 13.65
C GLU A 64 -16.46 12.23 12.24
N ILE A 65 -15.27 12.74 11.89
CA ILE A 65 -14.66 12.45 10.58
C ILE A 65 -13.96 11.09 10.66
N LYS A 66 -14.40 10.13 9.86
CA LYS A 66 -13.80 8.79 9.82
C LYS A 66 -12.62 8.67 8.88
N ALA A 67 -12.63 9.38 7.75
CA ALA A 67 -11.52 9.47 6.82
C ALA A 67 -11.55 10.81 6.06
N ILE A 68 -10.41 11.14 5.44
CA ILE A 68 -10.22 12.37 4.67
C ILE A 68 -9.86 12.00 3.24
N ILE A 69 -10.62 12.49 2.28
CA ILE A 69 -10.26 12.46 0.86
C ILE A 69 -9.46 13.72 0.55
N LEU A 70 -8.33 13.54 -0.12
CA LEU A 70 -7.43 14.61 -0.52
C LEU A 70 -7.13 14.54 -2.01
N PHE A 71 -7.36 15.65 -2.72
CA PHE A 71 -6.97 15.82 -4.11
C PHE A 71 -6.09 17.06 -4.25
N LEU A 72 -4.83 16.83 -4.62
CA LEU A 72 -3.81 17.85 -4.81
C LEU A 72 -3.24 17.72 -6.22
N LYS A 73 -3.27 18.82 -6.98
CA LYS A 73 -2.75 18.89 -8.35
C LYS A 73 -1.25 19.16 -8.37
N SER A 74 -0.76 20.02 -7.48
CA SER A 74 0.66 20.33 -7.33
C SER A 74 0.87 21.01 -5.98
N ASN A 75 1.88 20.55 -5.22
CA ASN A 75 2.27 21.22 -3.99
C ASN A 75 3.64 21.87 -4.17
N GLU A 76 3.71 23.17 -3.94
CA GLU A 76 4.96 23.95 -4.02
C GLU A 76 5.92 23.63 -2.87
N ASN A 77 5.46 22.95 -1.81
CA ASN A 77 6.31 22.54 -0.69
C ASN A 77 5.96 21.13 -0.18
N ILE A 78 6.67 20.14 -0.74
CA ILE A 78 6.50 18.72 -0.42
C ILE A 78 6.95 18.36 1.01
N GLN A 79 7.93 19.07 1.59
CA GLN A 79 8.45 18.77 2.92
C GLN A 79 7.41 19.09 3.98
N VAL A 80 6.72 20.22 3.82
CA VAL A 80 5.61 20.59 4.69
C VAL A 80 4.44 19.63 4.50
N LEU A 81 4.10 19.28 3.27
CA LEU A 81 3.07 18.26 2.98
C LEU A 81 3.39 16.93 3.68
N ARG A 82 4.65 16.48 3.61
CA ARG A 82 5.12 15.24 4.23
C ARG A 82 4.84 15.23 5.72
N GLN A 83 5.28 16.28 6.43
CA GLN A 83 5.11 16.39 7.87
C GLN A 83 3.63 16.28 8.27
N GLN A 84 2.75 16.91 7.50
CA GLN A 84 1.33 16.96 7.82
C GLN A 84 0.58 15.69 7.46
N LEU A 85 0.84 15.12 6.29
CA LEU A 85 0.28 13.82 5.92
C LEU A 85 0.71 12.77 6.94
N THR A 86 1.97 12.76 7.36
CA THR A 86 2.45 11.83 8.39
C THR A 86 1.65 11.98 9.68
N GLN A 87 1.43 13.20 10.17
CA GLN A 87 0.64 13.44 11.38
C GLN A 87 -0.84 13.06 11.22
N ALA A 88 -1.45 13.39 10.08
CA ALA A 88 -2.84 13.09 9.81
C ALA A 88 -3.08 11.58 9.64
N CYS A 89 -2.21 10.88 8.92
CA CYS A 89 -2.30 9.45 8.65
C CYS A 89 -2.07 8.59 9.90
N LEU A 90 -1.41 9.10 10.94
CA LEU A 90 -1.33 8.42 12.24
C LEU A 90 -2.66 8.45 13.02
N GLN A 91 -3.49 9.45 12.75
CA GLN A 91 -4.77 9.64 13.43
C GLN A 91 -5.91 9.04 12.62
N LYS A 92 -5.91 9.24 11.31
CA LYS A 92 -7.02 8.91 10.42
C LYS A 92 -6.59 8.45 9.03
N PRO A 93 -7.39 7.63 8.35
CA PRO A 93 -7.17 7.30 6.95
C PRO A 93 -7.25 8.57 6.10
N VAL A 94 -6.20 8.81 5.32
CA VAL A 94 -6.17 9.85 4.29
C VAL A 94 -6.09 9.17 2.93
N ILE A 95 -7.11 9.35 2.10
CA ILE A 95 -7.25 8.76 0.77
C ILE A 95 -6.86 9.83 -0.24
N VAL A 96 -5.81 9.57 -1.02
CA VAL A 96 -5.29 10.52 -2.02
C VAL A 96 -5.57 10.00 -3.42
N LEU A 97 -6.26 10.81 -4.23
CA LEU A 97 -6.45 10.50 -5.64
C LEU A 97 -5.25 11.01 -6.45
N ASN A 98 -4.41 10.09 -6.91
CA ASN A 98 -3.30 10.38 -7.80
C ASN A 98 -3.75 10.36 -9.26
N VAL A 99 -3.83 11.54 -9.88
CA VAL A 99 -4.01 11.69 -11.32
C VAL A 99 -2.66 12.10 -11.90
N GLY A 100 -1.90 11.12 -12.39
CA GLY A 100 -0.57 11.36 -12.96
C GLY A 100 -0.61 12.51 -13.97
N GLN A 101 0.28 13.49 -13.80
CA GLN A 101 0.38 14.64 -14.70
C GLN A 101 1.72 14.55 -15.43
N CYS A 102 1.72 14.12 -16.69
CA CYS A 102 2.85 14.31 -17.60
C CYS A 102 2.46 14.04 -19.06
N SER A 103 3.26 14.56 -19.99
CA SER A 103 3.09 14.43 -21.44
C SER A 103 3.82 13.23 -22.06
N ASN A 104 4.69 12.55 -21.30
CA ASN A 104 5.49 11.41 -21.77
C ASN A 104 5.30 10.18 -20.86
N ILE A 105 5.10 8.99 -21.45
CA ILE A 105 4.69 7.76 -20.75
C ILE A 105 5.78 7.23 -19.80
N GLN A 106 7.05 7.29 -20.19
CA GLN A 106 8.15 6.81 -19.34
C GLN A 106 8.35 7.69 -18.10
N ASP A 107 8.20 9.01 -18.26
CA ASP A 107 8.25 9.95 -17.13
C ASP A 107 7.07 9.75 -16.18
N ILE A 108 5.89 9.38 -16.71
CA ILE A 108 4.70 9.08 -15.89
C ILE A 108 4.94 7.87 -14.98
N GLN A 109 5.51 6.77 -15.49
CA GLN A 109 5.73 5.57 -14.68
C GLN A 109 6.69 5.85 -13.52
N TYR A 110 7.81 6.52 -13.79
CA TYR A 110 8.76 6.93 -12.77
C TYR A 110 8.10 7.87 -11.73
N ILE A 111 7.43 8.94 -12.18
CA ILE A 111 6.82 9.93 -11.28
C ILE A 111 5.73 9.29 -10.42
N ASN A 112 4.88 8.44 -11.00
CA ASN A 112 3.85 7.73 -10.26
C ASN A 112 4.48 6.80 -9.21
N SER A 113 5.54 6.07 -9.58
CA SER A 113 6.26 5.17 -8.67
C SER A 113 6.84 5.94 -7.47
N VAL A 114 7.45 7.11 -7.73
CA VAL A 114 7.99 7.99 -6.68
C VAL A 114 6.88 8.57 -5.80
N PHE A 115 5.77 8.98 -6.41
CA PHE A 115 4.63 9.53 -5.67
C PHE A 115 3.95 8.47 -4.81
N ASP A 116 3.76 7.25 -5.33
CA ASP A 116 3.23 6.11 -4.61
C ASP A 116 4.16 5.75 -3.43
N ALA A 117 5.48 5.75 -3.63
CA ALA A 117 6.47 5.57 -2.57
C ALA A 117 6.38 6.67 -1.49
N PHE A 118 6.18 7.92 -1.90
CA PHE A 118 5.97 9.03 -0.97
C PHE A 118 4.69 8.87 -0.15
N MET A 119 3.58 8.51 -0.80
CA MET A 119 2.30 8.28 -0.12
C MET A 119 2.38 7.11 0.86
N ASN A 120 3.01 6.01 0.45
CA ASN A 120 3.27 4.88 1.33
C ASN A 120 4.16 5.26 2.52
N ASN A 121 5.14 6.14 2.32
CA ASN A 121 6.02 6.62 3.40
C ASN A 121 5.27 7.43 4.46
N VAL A 122 4.34 8.29 4.04
CA VAL A 122 3.54 9.13 4.95
C VAL A 122 2.33 8.39 5.51
N GLY A 123 2.01 7.20 4.98
CA GLY A 123 0.88 6.37 5.40
C GLY A 123 -0.46 6.73 4.75
N ALA A 124 -0.43 7.46 3.64
CA ALA A 124 -1.62 7.83 2.88
C ALA A 124 -2.02 6.72 1.90
N ILE A 125 -3.33 6.50 1.74
CA ILE A 125 -3.89 5.50 0.82
C ILE A 125 -4.01 6.14 -0.56
N CYS A 126 -3.11 5.77 -1.47
CA CYS A 126 -3.09 6.30 -2.84
C CYS A 126 -4.03 5.48 -3.74
N VAL A 127 -4.95 6.14 -4.44
CA VAL A 127 -5.86 5.52 -5.42
C VAL A 127 -5.73 6.21 -6.77
N LYS A 128 -5.94 5.46 -7.85
CA LYS A 128 -5.71 5.94 -9.24
C LYS A 128 -6.99 6.38 -9.95
N ASN A 129 -8.15 6.04 -9.41
CA ASN A 129 -9.44 6.35 -10.03
C ASN A 129 -10.51 6.66 -8.97
N ILE A 130 -11.61 7.26 -9.43
CA ILE A 130 -12.71 7.71 -8.57
C ILE A 130 -13.48 6.52 -7.97
N SER A 131 -13.56 5.40 -8.70
CA SER A 131 -14.25 4.19 -8.22
C SER A 131 -13.59 3.68 -6.94
N ASP A 132 -12.28 3.47 -6.98
CA ASP A 132 -11.49 3.04 -5.81
C ASP A 132 -11.60 4.05 -4.67
N LEU A 133 -11.49 5.35 -4.95
CA LEU A 133 -11.67 6.40 -3.95
C LEU A 133 -12.99 6.27 -3.18
N LEU A 134 -14.09 6.02 -3.89
CA LEU A 134 -15.41 5.87 -3.29
C LEU A 134 -15.52 4.56 -2.51
N SER A 135 -14.89 3.48 -2.98
CA SER A 135 -14.79 2.21 -2.27
C SER A 135 -14.02 2.34 -0.96
N MET A 136 -12.90 3.06 -0.95
CA MET A 136 -12.16 3.40 0.27
C MET A 136 -13.02 4.26 1.21
N ALA A 137 -13.68 5.29 0.69
CA ALA A 137 -14.54 6.15 1.49
C ALA A 137 -15.69 5.36 2.15
N ARG A 138 -16.29 4.43 1.43
CA ARG A 138 -17.38 3.57 1.92
C ARG A 138 -16.91 2.62 3.03
N ILE A 139 -15.77 1.96 2.89
CA ILE A 139 -15.29 1.07 3.97
C ILE A 139 -14.95 1.87 5.23
N PHE A 140 -14.23 2.99 5.11
CA PHE A 140 -13.84 3.77 6.29
C PHE A 140 -15.01 4.47 6.96
N GLN A 141 -16.09 4.78 6.23
CA GLN A 141 -17.31 5.30 6.84
C GLN A 141 -17.95 4.27 7.79
N CYS A 142 -17.96 3.00 7.40
CA CYS A 142 -18.62 1.92 8.13
C CYS A 142 -17.73 1.37 9.26
N VAL A 143 -16.43 1.27 9.02
CA VAL A 143 -15.49 0.60 9.93
C VAL A 143 -15.04 1.52 11.06
N ASP A 144 -15.28 1.08 12.30
CA ASP A 144 -14.69 1.69 13.48
C ASP A 144 -13.33 1.04 13.79
N TYR A 145 -12.29 1.49 13.09
CA TYR A 145 -10.93 0.97 13.24
C TYR A 145 -10.35 1.10 14.64
N SER A 146 -10.94 1.92 15.52
CA SER A 146 -10.53 2.02 16.93
C SER A 146 -10.88 0.78 17.76
N LYS A 147 -11.83 -0.03 17.30
CA LYS A 147 -12.28 -1.26 17.97
C LYS A 147 -11.59 -2.51 17.45
N LEU A 148 -11.03 -2.45 16.24
CA LEU A 148 -10.33 -3.57 15.62
C LEU A 148 -9.08 -3.94 16.44
N LYS A 149 -8.91 -5.23 16.72
CA LYS A 149 -7.73 -5.77 17.41
C LYS A 149 -6.67 -6.25 16.43
N PHE A 150 -6.31 -5.38 15.50
CA PHE A 150 -5.28 -5.69 14.53
C PHE A 150 -3.91 -5.74 15.22
N THR A 151 -3.12 -6.75 14.88
CA THR A 151 -1.79 -7.06 15.42
C THR A 151 -0.66 -6.84 14.41
N GLY A 152 -1.00 -6.49 13.16
CA GLY A 152 -0.05 -6.30 12.06
C GLY A 152 0.12 -7.52 11.16
N VAL A 153 -0.59 -8.61 11.43
CA VAL A 153 -0.66 -9.80 10.55
C VAL A 153 -2.11 -10.28 10.50
N GLU A 154 -2.95 -9.51 9.81
CA GLU A 154 -4.39 -9.78 9.82
C GLU A 154 -4.77 -10.93 8.90
N GLN A 155 -5.62 -11.83 9.40
CA GLN A 155 -6.08 -13.00 8.67
C GLN A 155 -7.60 -13.01 8.53
N PHE A 156 -8.08 -13.24 7.32
CA PHE A 156 -9.52 -13.14 7.02
C PHE A 156 -10.10 -14.46 6.53
N ALA A 157 -11.33 -14.75 6.96
CA ALA A 157 -12.09 -15.88 6.46
C ALA A 157 -13.13 -15.44 5.43
N ILE A 158 -13.25 -16.18 4.33
CA ILE A 158 -14.32 -16.01 3.35
C ILE A 158 -15.41 -17.01 3.66
N ILE A 159 -16.67 -16.58 3.64
CA ILE A 159 -17.84 -17.46 3.64
C ILE A 159 -18.73 -17.14 2.45
N THR A 160 -19.23 -18.18 1.78
CA THR A 160 -20.04 -18.03 0.56
C THR A 160 -21.08 -19.14 0.41
N ASN A 161 -22.17 -18.86 -0.29
CA ASN A 161 -23.11 -19.88 -0.80
C ASN A 161 -22.81 -20.31 -2.25
N ALA A 162 -21.74 -19.79 -2.87
CA ALA A 162 -21.40 -20.08 -4.25
C ALA A 162 -19.88 -20.18 -4.45
N GLY A 163 -19.41 -21.33 -4.94
CA GLY A 163 -17.98 -21.57 -5.17
C GLY A 163 -17.30 -20.60 -6.15
N GLY A 164 -17.99 -20.18 -7.22
CA GLY A 164 -17.43 -19.26 -8.23
C GLY A 164 -16.92 -17.93 -7.64
N PRO A 165 -17.77 -17.16 -6.96
CA PRO A 165 -17.34 -15.98 -6.21
C PRO A 165 -16.26 -16.25 -5.16
N GLY A 166 -16.25 -17.43 -4.52
CA GLY A 166 -15.21 -17.83 -3.58
C GLY A 166 -13.82 -17.94 -4.22
N ILE A 167 -13.74 -18.46 -5.45
CA ILE A 167 -12.48 -18.54 -6.22
C ILE A 167 -12.01 -17.13 -6.59
N ILE A 168 -12.90 -16.31 -7.14
CA ILE A 168 -12.61 -14.91 -7.50
C ILE A 168 -12.09 -14.12 -6.29
N ALA A 169 -12.74 -14.30 -5.14
CA ALA A 169 -12.30 -13.69 -3.89
C ALA A 169 -10.90 -14.17 -3.50
N THR A 170 -10.63 -15.47 -3.56
CA THR A 170 -9.32 -16.04 -3.21
C THR A 170 -8.19 -15.42 -4.04
N ASP A 171 -8.38 -15.29 -5.36
CA ASP A 171 -7.40 -14.67 -6.26
C ASP A 171 -7.20 -13.18 -5.94
N ALA A 172 -8.27 -12.47 -5.56
CA ALA A 172 -8.22 -11.07 -5.18
C ALA A 172 -7.51 -10.85 -3.83
N PHE A 173 -7.64 -11.76 -2.86
CA PHE A 173 -6.87 -11.69 -1.61
C PHE A 173 -5.36 -11.71 -1.88
N ASP A 174 -4.91 -12.59 -2.77
CA ASP A 174 -3.52 -12.65 -3.20
C ASP A 174 -3.09 -11.36 -3.95
N THR A 175 -3.91 -10.93 -4.92
CA THR A 175 -3.66 -9.73 -5.74
C THR A 175 -3.49 -8.46 -4.90
N PHE A 176 -4.28 -8.30 -3.83
CA PHE A 176 -4.24 -7.11 -2.97
C PHE A 176 -3.39 -7.29 -1.70
N GLY A 177 -2.66 -8.41 -1.57
CA GLY A 177 -1.76 -8.66 -0.43
C GLY A 177 -2.49 -8.77 0.91
N VAL A 178 -3.73 -9.27 0.92
CA VAL A 178 -4.53 -9.48 2.14
C VAL A 178 -4.45 -10.97 2.51
N ASN A 179 -4.12 -11.30 3.76
CA ASN A 179 -3.91 -12.70 4.12
C ASN A 179 -5.22 -13.44 4.37
N LEU A 180 -5.36 -14.61 3.73
CA LEU A 180 -6.40 -15.58 4.07
C LEU A 180 -6.05 -16.35 5.34
N ALA A 181 -7.05 -16.52 6.20
CA ALA A 181 -6.93 -17.31 7.42
C ALA A 181 -6.71 -18.79 7.11
N SER A 182 -5.73 -19.37 7.80
CA SER A 182 -5.56 -20.82 7.88
C SER A 182 -6.51 -21.36 8.94
N ILE A 183 -7.66 -21.91 8.52
CA ILE A 183 -8.69 -22.39 9.45
C ILE A 183 -8.13 -23.53 10.31
N SER A 184 -8.15 -23.32 11.64
CA SER A 184 -7.60 -24.27 12.60
C SER A 184 -8.36 -25.60 12.60
N PRO A 185 -7.72 -26.73 12.99
CA PRO A 185 -8.42 -28.01 13.10
C PRO A 185 -9.65 -27.97 14.03
N GLU A 186 -9.57 -27.19 15.12
CA GLU A 186 -10.69 -26.99 16.05
C GLU A 186 -11.87 -26.28 15.38
N THR A 187 -11.59 -25.21 14.65
CA THR A 187 -12.60 -24.43 13.93
C THR A 187 -13.23 -25.25 12.81
N LYS A 188 -12.44 -26.04 12.05
CA LYS A 188 -12.95 -26.99 11.06
C LYS A 188 -13.89 -28.03 11.70
N PHE A 189 -13.51 -28.59 12.84
CA PHE A 189 -14.35 -29.56 13.55
C PHE A 189 -15.70 -28.95 13.95
N LYS A 190 -15.71 -27.74 14.53
CA LYS A 190 -16.96 -27.02 14.88
C LYS A 190 -17.82 -26.75 13.65
N LEU A 191 -17.22 -26.32 12.54
CA LEU A 191 -17.92 -26.07 11.28
C LEU A 191 -18.58 -27.36 10.73
N GLN A 192 -17.89 -28.49 10.79
CA GLN A 192 -18.42 -29.79 10.35
C GLN A 192 -19.63 -30.27 11.15
N GLN A 193 -19.82 -29.80 12.39
CA GLN A 193 -21.00 -30.14 13.20
C GLN A 193 -22.25 -29.36 12.78
N VAL A 194 -22.10 -28.20 12.15
CA VAL A 194 -23.22 -27.31 11.79
C VAL A 194 -23.47 -27.23 10.29
N LEU A 195 -22.49 -27.61 9.48
CA LEU A 195 -22.57 -27.62 8.01
C LEU A 195 -22.82 -29.04 7.47
N PRO A 196 -23.53 -29.16 6.34
CA PRO A 196 -23.72 -30.46 5.69
C PRO A 196 -22.38 -31.02 5.18
N ALA A 197 -22.29 -32.34 5.04
CA ALA A 197 -21.06 -33.01 4.58
C ALA A 197 -20.56 -32.56 3.19
N ALA A 198 -21.45 -32.00 2.36
CA ALA A 198 -21.12 -31.47 1.04
C ALA A 198 -20.50 -30.05 1.08
N ALA A 199 -20.52 -29.38 2.24
CA ALA A 199 -19.96 -28.04 2.40
C ALA A 199 -18.42 -28.08 2.44
N SER A 200 -17.78 -27.01 2.01
CA SER A 200 -16.34 -26.81 2.23
C SER A 200 -16.12 -26.11 3.57
N VAL A 201 -15.26 -26.68 4.43
CA VAL A 201 -14.81 -26.08 5.69
C VAL A 201 -13.37 -25.55 5.62
N ASN A 202 -12.78 -25.55 4.42
CA ASN A 202 -11.54 -24.81 4.15
C ASN A 202 -11.86 -23.33 3.92
N ASN A 203 -10.86 -22.48 3.72
CA ASN A 203 -11.06 -21.09 3.32
C ASN A 203 -10.95 -21.03 1.79
N PRO A 204 -11.99 -20.64 1.03
CA PRO A 204 -13.34 -20.19 1.45
C PRO A 204 -14.25 -21.29 2.03
N ILE A 205 -15.05 -20.91 3.03
CA ILE A 205 -16.11 -21.74 3.61
C ILE A 205 -17.32 -21.67 2.68
N ASP A 206 -17.60 -22.74 1.95
CA ASP A 206 -18.75 -22.85 1.05
C ASP A 206 -19.91 -23.55 1.76
N VAL A 207 -20.95 -22.77 2.11
CA VAL A 207 -22.15 -23.25 2.80
C VAL A 207 -23.22 -23.82 1.87
N ILE A 208 -22.93 -23.93 0.56
CA ILE A 208 -23.79 -24.44 -0.50
C ILE A 208 -24.95 -23.48 -0.86
N GLY A 209 -25.36 -23.50 -2.14
CA GLY A 209 -26.37 -22.59 -2.70
C GLY A 209 -27.77 -22.64 -2.07
N ASP A 210 -28.11 -23.74 -1.38
CA ASP A 210 -29.38 -23.89 -0.66
C ASP A 210 -29.31 -23.37 0.79
N ALA A 211 -28.26 -22.63 1.16
CA ALA A 211 -28.05 -22.16 2.53
C ALA A 211 -29.12 -21.16 3.00
N PRO A 212 -29.92 -21.50 4.03
CA PRO A 212 -30.76 -20.50 4.68
C PRO A 212 -29.91 -19.56 5.56
N PRO A 213 -30.42 -18.37 5.95
CA PRO A 213 -29.73 -17.44 6.84
C PRO A 213 -29.16 -18.05 8.13
N LYS A 214 -29.85 -19.05 8.70
CA LYS A 214 -29.38 -19.78 9.88
C LYS A 214 -28.05 -20.50 9.65
N ARG A 215 -27.83 -21.08 8.46
CA ARG A 215 -26.59 -21.79 8.14
C ARG A 215 -25.40 -20.84 8.08
N PHE A 216 -25.61 -19.65 7.51
CA PHE A 216 -24.63 -18.56 7.56
C PHE A 216 -24.37 -18.10 9.00
N ASN A 217 -25.42 -17.89 9.80
CA ASN A 217 -25.30 -17.49 11.20
C ASN A 217 -24.40 -18.45 11.99
N ASP A 218 -24.69 -19.74 11.93
CA ASP A 218 -24.01 -20.76 12.72
C ASP A 218 -22.53 -20.87 12.33
N ALA A 219 -22.21 -20.80 11.03
CA ALA A 219 -20.83 -20.79 10.55
C ALA A 219 -20.08 -19.49 10.89
N LEU A 220 -20.71 -18.33 10.68
CA LEU A 220 -20.11 -17.02 10.99
C LEU A 220 -19.81 -16.86 12.48
N GLU A 221 -20.72 -17.29 13.35
CA GLU A 221 -20.55 -17.25 14.80
C GLU A 221 -19.29 -18.04 15.23
N ILE A 222 -19.04 -19.20 14.62
CA ILE A 222 -17.83 -20.00 14.85
C ILE A 222 -16.57 -19.25 14.37
N LEU A 223 -16.59 -18.70 13.15
CA LEU A 223 -15.45 -17.97 12.58
C LEU A 223 -15.11 -16.70 13.39
N LEU A 224 -16.12 -15.92 13.78
CA LEU A 224 -15.94 -14.68 14.54
C LEU A 224 -15.50 -14.92 15.99
N SER A 225 -15.81 -16.09 16.55
CA SER A 225 -15.33 -16.50 17.87
C SER A 225 -13.85 -16.91 17.87
N ASP A 226 -13.29 -17.24 16.70
CA ASP A 226 -11.89 -17.63 16.57
C ASP A 226 -10.98 -16.39 16.69
N SER A 227 -10.11 -16.37 17.70
CA SER A 227 -9.20 -15.25 17.95
C SER A 227 -8.15 -15.09 16.86
N SER A 228 -7.84 -16.14 16.09
CA SER A 228 -6.89 -16.11 14.97
C SER A 228 -7.43 -15.43 13.70
N ILE A 229 -8.75 -15.22 13.62
CA ILE A 229 -9.41 -14.63 12.45
C ILE A 229 -9.70 -13.16 12.75
N SER A 230 -9.03 -12.23 12.08
CA SER A 230 -9.19 -10.78 12.27
C SER A 230 -10.50 -10.22 11.72
N GLY A 231 -11.13 -10.95 10.79
CA GLY A 231 -12.36 -10.52 10.15
C GLY A 231 -12.92 -11.51 9.14
N VAL A 232 -14.07 -11.18 8.57
CA VAL A 232 -14.77 -12.02 7.60
C VAL A 232 -15.20 -11.23 6.38
N LEU A 233 -15.13 -11.90 5.22
CA LEU A 233 -15.79 -11.47 3.98
C LEU A 233 -16.96 -12.41 3.71
N VAL A 234 -18.18 -11.87 3.73
CA VAL A 234 -19.41 -12.63 3.43
C VAL A 234 -19.82 -12.38 2.00
N LEU A 235 -19.78 -13.43 1.19
CA LEU A 235 -20.22 -13.41 -0.20
C LEU A 235 -21.61 -14.04 -0.31
N ALA A 236 -22.57 -13.33 -0.88
CA ALA A 236 -23.90 -13.86 -1.11
C ALA A 236 -24.32 -13.64 -2.57
N THR A 237 -24.73 -14.71 -3.25
CA THR A 237 -25.38 -14.63 -4.57
C THR A 237 -26.90 -14.74 -4.44
N PRO A 238 -27.68 -14.30 -5.46
CA PRO A 238 -29.13 -14.38 -5.41
C PRO A 238 -29.58 -15.84 -5.37
N ALA A 239 -30.30 -16.21 -4.32
CA ALA A 239 -30.99 -17.48 -4.18
C ALA A 239 -32.19 -17.26 -3.27
N ASP A 240 -33.37 -17.74 -3.67
CA ASP A 240 -34.62 -17.53 -2.91
C ASP A 240 -34.50 -18.09 -1.48
N VAL A 241 -33.79 -19.21 -1.31
CA VAL A 241 -33.57 -19.87 -0.01
C VAL A 241 -32.67 -19.04 0.92
N ALA A 242 -31.71 -18.30 0.36
CA ALA A 242 -30.78 -17.49 1.12
C ALA A 242 -31.43 -16.26 1.76
N ARG A 243 -32.65 -15.88 1.30
CA ARG A 243 -33.44 -14.74 1.80
C ARG A 243 -32.54 -13.55 2.16
N PRO A 244 -31.94 -12.86 1.16
CA PRO A 244 -30.86 -11.90 1.38
C PRO A 244 -31.14 -10.81 2.42
N VAL A 245 -32.41 -10.41 2.58
CA VAL A 245 -32.84 -9.45 3.62
C VAL A 245 -32.63 -10.03 5.03
N ASP A 246 -33.04 -11.27 5.26
CA ASP A 246 -32.86 -11.96 6.55
C ASP A 246 -31.37 -12.21 6.82
N LEU A 247 -30.61 -12.58 5.79
CA LEU A 247 -29.15 -12.73 5.90
C LEU A 247 -28.46 -11.41 6.27
N ALA A 248 -28.89 -10.28 5.69
CA ALA A 248 -28.37 -8.97 6.07
C ALA A 248 -28.61 -8.67 7.56
N HIS A 249 -29.78 -8.98 8.10
CA HIS A 249 -30.05 -8.83 9.53
C HIS A 249 -29.18 -9.74 10.40
N VAL A 250 -28.93 -10.99 9.97
CA VAL A 250 -27.98 -11.89 10.63
C VAL A 250 -26.58 -11.27 10.69
N CYS A 251 -26.07 -10.75 9.57
CA CYS A 251 -24.77 -10.09 9.52
C CYS A 251 -24.70 -8.89 10.48
N VAL A 252 -25.73 -8.04 10.51
CA VAL A 252 -25.78 -6.87 11.41
C VAL A 252 -25.75 -7.29 12.88
N ASN A 253 -26.51 -8.31 13.26
CA ASN A 253 -26.52 -8.82 14.64
C ASN A 253 -25.14 -9.36 15.06
N LEU A 254 -24.48 -10.11 14.18
CA LEU A 254 -23.15 -10.66 14.44
C LEU A 254 -22.08 -9.57 14.49
N HIS A 255 -22.14 -8.57 13.61
CA HIS A 255 -21.23 -7.43 13.65
C HIS A 255 -21.32 -6.65 14.97
N GLN A 256 -22.53 -6.46 15.50
CA GLN A 256 -22.73 -5.81 16.80
C GLN A 256 -22.17 -6.64 17.97
N LYS A 257 -22.24 -7.98 17.85
CA LYS A 257 -21.72 -8.92 18.86
C LYS A 257 -20.19 -9.02 18.83
N TYR A 258 -19.58 -8.89 17.66
CA TYR A 258 -18.13 -8.98 17.43
C TYR A 258 -17.56 -7.67 16.86
N PRO A 259 -17.63 -6.56 17.61
CA PRO A 259 -17.24 -5.24 17.11
C PRO A 259 -15.73 -5.08 16.93
N ASP A 260 -14.92 -6.03 17.39
CA ASP A 260 -13.47 -6.06 17.24
C ASP A 260 -12.99 -6.82 15.99
N LYS A 261 -13.92 -7.38 15.21
CA LYS A 261 -13.65 -8.06 13.94
C LYS A 261 -14.03 -7.18 12.76
N LEU A 262 -13.21 -7.16 11.72
CA LEU A 262 -13.56 -6.48 10.47
C LEU A 262 -14.62 -7.32 9.73
N PHE A 263 -15.81 -6.77 9.54
CA PHE A 263 -16.91 -7.45 8.88
C PHE A 263 -17.20 -6.75 7.55
N VAL A 264 -16.98 -7.44 6.43
CA VAL A 264 -17.23 -6.91 5.09
C VAL A 264 -18.14 -7.86 4.31
N THR A 265 -18.96 -7.30 3.43
CA THR A 265 -19.92 -8.07 2.64
C THR A 265 -19.79 -7.78 1.15
N SER A 266 -20.06 -8.78 0.32
CA SER A 266 -20.36 -8.60 -1.09
C SER A 266 -21.62 -9.40 -1.45
N PHE A 267 -22.75 -8.71 -1.40
CA PHE A 267 -24.05 -9.23 -1.81
C PHE A 267 -24.24 -8.90 -3.29
N MET A 268 -23.93 -9.88 -4.14
CA MET A 268 -23.94 -9.79 -5.59
C MET A 268 -25.34 -10.08 -6.12
N GLY A 269 -25.85 -9.29 -7.07
CA GLY A 269 -27.19 -9.56 -7.62
C GLY A 269 -28.00 -8.36 -8.12
N GLY A 270 -27.42 -7.15 -8.07
CA GLY A 270 -28.08 -5.94 -8.55
C GLY A 270 -29.36 -5.64 -7.78
N VAL A 271 -30.50 -5.62 -8.49
CA VAL A 271 -31.81 -5.21 -7.95
C VAL A 271 -32.21 -5.97 -6.68
N THR A 272 -31.96 -7.28 -6.66
CA THR A 272 -32.32 -8.14 -5.51
C THR A 272 -31.52 -7.84 -4.24
N MET A 273 -30.37 -7.17 -4.39
CA MET A 273 -29.45 -6.86 -3.29
C MET A 273 -29.54 -5.41 -2.81
N ILE A 274 -30.39 -4.56 -3.41
CA ILE A 274 -30.55 -3.15 -3.01
C ILE A 274 -31.00 -3.03 -1.54
N GLN A 275 -32.10 -3.69 -1.18
CA GLN A 275 -32.63 -3.64 0.19
C GLN A 275 -31.67 -4.29 1.22
N PRO A 276 -31.12 -5.50 0.99
CA PRO A 276 -30.07 -6.06 1.85
C PRO A 276 -28.88 -5.12 2.05
N SER A 277 -28.38 -4.50 0.98
CA SER A 277 -27.26 -3.55 1.04
C SER A 277 -27.58 -2.34 1.92
N ALA A 278 -28.82 -1.82 1.85
CA ALA A 278 -29.26 -0.70 2.70
C ALA A 278 -29.32 -1.09 4.19
N ILE A 279 -29.75 -2.32 4.49
CA ILE A 279 -29.76 -2.87 5.87
C ILE A 279 -28.32 -2.98 6.39
N LEU A 280 -27.42 -3.58 5.59
CA LEU A 280 -26.01 -3.73 5.94
C LEU A 280 -25.36 -2.37 6.20
N GLY A 281 -25.53 -1.41 5.29
CA GLY A 281 -24.96 -0.07 5.42
C GLY A 281 -25.49 0.68 6.65
N SER A 282 -26.79 0.57 6.93
CA SER A 282 -27.41 1.17 8.13
C SER A 282 -26.92 0.50 9.42
N GLY A 283 -26.55 -0.79 9.35
CA GLY A 283 -25.95 -1.54 10.44
C GLY A 283 -24.44 -1.39 10.60
N GLY A 284 -23.78 -0.52 9.82
CA GLY A 284 -22.34 -0.28 9.90
C GLY A 284 -21.47 -1.30 9.15
N ILE A 285 -22.06 -2.11 8.26
CA ILE A 285 -21.33 -3.09 7.45
C ILE A 285 -21.21 -2.57 6.01
N PRO A 286 -19.99 -2.41 5.47
CA PRO A 286 -19.81 -2.04 4.08
C PRO A 286 -20.17 -3.22 3.16
N ASN A 287 -21.03 -2.96 2.18
CA ASN A 287 -21.41 -3.93 1.15
C ASN A 287 -20.94 -3.49 -0.23
N PHE A 288 -20.27 -4.39 -0.96
CA PHE A 288 -19.69 -4.19 -2.29
C PHE A 288 -20.40 -5.03 -3.35
N ALA A 289 -20.41 -4.53 -4.58
CA ALA A 289 -21.07 -5.24 -5.68
C ALA A 289 -20.29 -6.50 -6.10
N PHE A 290 -18.96 -6.47 -5.95
CA PHE A 290 -18.06 -7.55 -6.35
C PHE A 290 -16.99 -7.85 -5.28
N PRO A 291 -16.51 -9.10 -5.17
CA PRO A 291 -15.50 -9.49 -4.18
C PRO A 291 -14.18 -8.70 -4.29
N GLU A 292 -13.68 -8.47 -5.50
CA GLU A 292 -12.41 -7.80 -5.76
C GLU A 292 -12.42 -6.37 -5.20
N GLU A 293 -13.54 -5.68 -5.39
CA GLU A 293 -13.77 -4.34 -4.88
C GLU A 293 -13.80 -4.31 -3.34
N ALA A 294 -14.41 -5.33 -2.72
CA ALA A 294 -14.44 -5.47 -1.27
C ALA A 294 -13.05 -5.69 -0.70
N ILE A 295 -12.27 -6.57 -1.32
CA ILE A 295 -10.93 -6.96 -0.87
C ILE A 295 -9.94 -5.82 -1.08
N HIS A 296 -10.03 -5.08 -2.19
CA HIS A 296 -9.25 -3.86 -2.40
C HIS A 296 -9.54 -2.84 -1.29
N ALA A 297 -10.79 -2.66 -0.91
CA ALA A 297 -11.14 -1.77 0.20
C ALA A 297 -10.61 -2.29 1.55
N MET A 298 -10.66 -3.62 1.78
CA MET A 298 -10.08 -4.24 2.97
C MET A 298 -8.58 -4.02 3.07
N SER A 299 -7.83 -4.09 1.96
CA SER A 299 -6.38 -3.87 1.97
C SER A 299 -6.03 -2.47 2.46
N ALA A 300 -6.84 -1.45 2.17
CA ALA A 300 -6.65 -0.10 2.70
C ALA A 300 -6.84 -0.03 4.23
N VAL A 301 -7.77 -0.79 4.79
CA VAL A 301 -7.97 -0.87 6.26
C VAL A 301 -6.77 -1.53 6.93
N VAL A 302 -6.27 -2.62 6.34
CA VAL A 302 -5.05 -3.32 6.80
C VAL A 302 -3.84 -2.38 6.73
N PHE A 303 -3.60 -1.76 5.57
CA PHE A 303 -2.53 -0.79 5.37
C PHE A 303 -2.57 0.36 6.39
N PHE A 304 -3.76 0.92 6.63
CA PHE A 304 -3.93 1.99 7.62
C PHE A 304 -3.59 1.52 9.04
N ALA A 305 -4.05 0.32 9.43
CA ALA A 305 -3.76 -0.23 10.75
C ALA A 305 -2.27 -0.53 10.92
N GLU A 306 -1.63 -1.16 9.93
CA GLU A 306 -0.19 -1.40 9.91
C GLU A 306 0.58 -0.10 10.08
N ASN A 307 0.23 0.96 9.33
CA ASN A 307 0.88 2.26 9.44
C ASN A 307 0.80 2.88 10.84
N ARG A 308 -0.29 2.63 11.58
CA ARG A 308 -0.42 3.09 12.97
C ARG A 308 0.36 2.24 13.98
N LEU A 309 0.56 0.96 13.65
CA LEU A 309 1.28 0.00 14.49
C LEU A 309 2.79 -0.02 14.19
N LYS A 310 3.23 0.53 13.05
CA LYS A 310 4.64 0.59 12.66
C LYS A 310 5.45 1.23 13.80
N PRO A 311 6.40 0.50 14.41
CA PRO A 311 7.37 1.13 15.29
C PRO A 311 8.17 2.15 14.47
N VAL A 312 8.64 3.22 15.11
CA VAL A 312 9.68 4.07 14.51
C VAL A 312 10.90 3.16 14.30
N PHE A 313 11.07 2.65 13.09
CA PHE A 313 12.17 1.74 12.79
C PHE A 313 13.47 2.51 12.94
N ASN A 314 14.27 2.11 13.94
CA ASN A 314 15.68 2.49 13.95
C ASN A 314 16.33 1.79 12.75
N GLN A 315 16.85 2.59 11.82
CA GLN A 315 17.69 2.09 10.73
C GLN A 315 18.90 1.41 11.36
N LYS A 316 18.95 0.08 11.29
CA LYS A 316 20.18 -0.64 11.61
C LYS A 316 21.15 -0.38 10.46
N GLN A 317 22.14 0.46 10.73
CA GLN A 317 23.22 0.73 9.79
C GLN A 317 24.00 -0.57 9.52
N LEU A 318 24.13 -0.93 8.23
CA LEU A 318 24.84 -2.12 7.80
C LEU A 318 26.35 -1.86 7.65
N LEU A 319 26.71 -0.66 7.18
CA LEU A 319 28.11 -0.22 7.09
C LEU A 319 28.57 0.39 8.41
N ASN A 320 29.77 0.01 8.86
CA ASN A 320 30.38 0.65 10.03
C ASN A 320 31.03 2.01 9.66
N GLU A 321 31.44 2.78 10.68
CA GLU A 321 32.07 4.09 10.46
C GLU A 321 33.38 4.01 9.65
N ASP A 322 34.17 2.96 9.83
CA ASP A 322 35.44 2.79 9.12
C ASP A 322 35.21 2.55 7.62
N GLU A 323 34.25 1.69 7.27
CA GLU A 323 33.83 1.44 5.89
C GLU A 323 33.35 2.73 5.21
N LEU A 324 32.49 3.51 5.89
CA LEU A 324 32.03 4.80 5.37
C LEU A 324 33.17 5.81 5.20
N ASN A 325 34.15 5.82 6.12
CA ASN A 325 35.32 6.70 6.04
C ASN A 325 36.25 6.30 4.90
N ILE A 326 36.42 5.01 4.62
CA ILE A 326 37.18 4.52 3.45
C ILE A 326 36.51 5.02 2.17
N ILE A 327 35.19 4.87 2.06
CA ILE A 327 34.44 5.29 0.87
C ILE A 327 34.52 6.80 0.65
N LYS A 328 34.37 7.61 1.71
CA LYS A 328 34.58 9.07 1.65
C LYS A 328 35.95 9.43 1.08
N LYS A 329 37.01 8.75 1.53
CA LYS A 329 38.38 8.98 1.03
C LYS A 329 38.52 8.61 -0.44
N ILE A 330 37.92 7.50 -0.88
CA ILE A 330 37.93 7.09 -2.30
C ILE A 330 37.31 8.21 -3.15
N ILE A 331 36.11 8.68 -2.77
CA ILE A 331 35.39 9.73 -3.50
C ILE A 331 36.19 11.03 -3.53
N GLN A 332 36.75 11.47 -2.39
CA GLN A 332 37.55 12.70 -2.33
C GLN A 332 38.81 12.63 -3.21
N ASN A 333 39.51 11.49 -3.21
CA ASN A 333 40.69 11.30 -4.04
C ASN A 333 40.35 11.35 -5.53
N GLU A 334 39.21 10.77 -5.93
CA GLU A 334 38.74 10.78 -7.31
C GLU A 334 38.36 12.20 -7.74
N ILE A 335 37.61 12.96 -6.92
CA ILE A 335 37.29 14.38 -7.17
C ILE A 335 38.58 15.18 -7.42
N ILE A 336 39.57 15.08 -6.52
CA ILE A 336 40.86 15.80 -6.65
C ILE A 336 41.58 15.40 -7.93
N SER A 337 41.54 14.11 -8.30
CA SER A 337 42.19 13.62 -9.52
C SER A 337 41.53 14.21 -10.78
N THR A 338 40.20 14.33 -10.79
CA THR A 338 39.42 14.90 -11.90
C THR A 338 39.52 16.42 -12.02
N GLU A 339 39.65 17.14 -10.91
CA GLU A 339 39.90 18.59 -10.93
C GLU A 339 41.29 18.93 -11.51
N LYS A 340 42.30 18.10 -11.20
CA LYS A 340 43.65 18.27 -11.76
C LYS A 340 43.66 18.08 -13.27
N THR A 341 42.99 17.07 -13.80
CA THR A 341 42.90 16.83 -15.25
C THR A 341 42.04 17.86 -15.98
N LYS A 342 40.98 18.40 -15.35
CA LYS A 342 40.18 19.51 -15.91
C LYS A 342 40.94 20.84 -15.97
N ASN A 343 41.93 21.07 -15.10
CA ASN A 343 42.78 22.27 -15.21
C ASN A 343 43.78 22.21 -16.38
N ASP A 344 44.06 21.01 -16.89
CA ASP A 344 44.95 20.79 -18.05
C ASP A 344 44.20 20.74 -19.40
N GLN A 345 42.87 20.65 -19.42
CA GLN A 345 42.06 20.59 -20.64
C GLN A 345 40.89 21.59 -20.62
N ASN A 346 40.82 22.44 -21.66
CA ASN A 346 39.83 23.52 -21.80
C ASN A 346 38.39 23.05 -21.62
N LYS A 347 37.67 23.75 -20.71
CA LYS A 347 36.28 23.54 -20.29
C LYS A 347 35.31 23.53 -21.47
N ASN A 348 34.52 22.45 -21.63
CA ASN A 348 33.25 22.50 -22.37
C ASN A 348 32.21 21.38 -22.11
N ASP A 349 32.36 20.54 -21.07
CA ASP A 349 31.31 19.58 -20.72
C ASP A 349 30.58 19.99 -19.44
N GLN A 350 29.28 20.26 -19.57
CA GLN A 350 28.33 20.56 -18.48
C GLN A 350 27.69 19.29 -17.88
N ASN A 351 28.16 18.11 -18.25
CA ASN A 351 27.73 16.85 -17.62
C ASN A 351 28.60 16.58 -16.39
N GLY A 352 27.95 16.21 -15.28
CA GLY A 352 28.60 15.88 -14.01
C GLY A 352 29.74 14.87 -14.18
N THR A 353 30.67 14.87 -13.22
CA THR A 353 31.87 14.06 -13.32
C THR A 353 31.51 12.61 -12.97
N VAL A 354 31.96 11.60 -13.72
CA VAL A 354 31.73 10.19 -13.40
C VAL A 354 33.00 9.63 -12.76
N LEU A 355 32.86 8.90 -11.65
CA LEU A 355 33.96 8.20 -11.01
C LEU A 355 34.65 7.26 -11.99
N SER A 356 35.98 7.13 -11.87
CA SER A 356 36.71 6.16 -12.69
C SER A 356 36.22 4.74 -12.40
N GLN A 357 36.36 3.85 -13.38
CA GLN A 357 35.99 2.44 -13.20
C GLN A 357 36.69 1.82 -11.97
N ASN A 358 37.96 2.13 -11.76
CA ASN A 358 38.73 1.70 -10.60
C ASN A 358 38.19 2.28 -9.27
N GLY A 359 37.76 3.55 -9.27
CA GLY A 359 37.10 4.17 -8.12
C GLY A 359 35.80 3.47 -7.75
N ALA A 360 34.97 3.16 -8.75
CA ALA A 360 33.72 2.42 -8.58
C ALA A 360 33.96 0.98 -8.08
N GLU A 361 34.93 0.26 -8.66
CA GLU A 361 35.34 -1.09 -8.25
C GLU A 361 35.73 -1.13 -6.77
N LYS A 362 36.56 -0.19 -6.31
CA LYS A 362 36.96 -0.09 -4.89
C LYS A 362 35.79 0.14 -3.94
N ILE A 363 34.78 0.90 -4.35
CA ILE A 363 33.58 1.10 -3.52
C ILE A 363 32.82 -0.22 -3.39
N PHE A 364 32.64 -0.96 -4.48
CA PHE A 364 31.97 -2.25 -4.47
C PHE A 364 32.76 -3.34 -3.72
N GLU A 365 34.09 -3.29 -3.71
CA GLU A 365 34.91 -4.14 -2.86
C GLU A 365 34.60 -3.95 -1.37
N VAL A 366 34.39 -2.72 -0.91
CA VAL A 366 33.97 -2.43 0.48
C VAL A 366 32.58 -3.04 0.77
N LEU A 367 31.70 -3.09 -0.23
CA LEU A 367 30.40 -3.76 -0.13
C LEU A 367 30.48 -5.28 -0.10
N LYS A 368 31.67 -5.87 -0.30
CA LYS A 368 31.93 -7.30 -0.54
C LYS A 368 31.26 -7.80 -1.82
N THR A 369 31.14 -6.92 -2.82
CA THR A 369 30.56 -7.20 -4.13
C THR A 369 31.64 -7.05 -5.19
N THR A 370 31.76 -8.02 -6.10
CA THR A 370 32.73 -7.90 -7.19
C THR A 370 32.08 -7.27 -8.41
N VAL A 371 32.77 -6.35 -9.09
CA VAL A 371 32.30 -5.78 -10.36
C VAL A 371 32.81 -6.62 -11.53
N LYS A 372 31.91 -7.27 -12.29
CA LYS A 372 32.24 -8.16 -13.42
C LYS A 372 31.16 -8.13 -14.49
N GLN A 373 31.56 -7.99 -15.76
CA GLN A 373 30.62 -8.10 -16.89
C GLN A 373 30.29 -9.57 -17.20
N THR A 374 28.99 -9.86 -17.36
CA THR A 374 28.47 -11.17 -17.77
C THR A 374 27.22 -11.01 -18.65
N ASP A 375 27.02 -11.94 -19.59
CA ASP A 375 25.88 -11.87 -20.52
C ASP A 375 24.67 -12.72 -20.10
N GLU A 376 24.86 -13.74 -19.25
CA GLU A 376 23.86 -14.80 -18.99
C GLU A 376 23.38 -14.90 -17.54
N MET A 377 22.88 -13.81 -16.95
CA MET A 377 22.32 -13.82 -15.58
C MET A 377 21.09 -12.90 -15.45
N ILE A 378 20.20 -13.24 -14.50
CA ILE A 378 19.09 -12.35 -14.11
C ILE A 378 19.69 -11.17 -13.35
N LYS A 379 19.51 -9.98 -13.90
CA LYS A 379 20.07 -8.73 -13.36
C LYS A 379 18.97 -7.88 -12.77
N VAL A 380 19.23 -7.31 -11.60
CA VAL A 380 18.37 -6.36 -10.92
C VAL A 380 18.94 -4.97 -11.19
N PRO A 381 18.37 -4.21 -12.14
CA PRO A 381 18.80 -2.85 -12.40
C PRO A 381 18.41 -1.97 -11.22
N ILE A 382 19.38 -1.21 -10.72
CA ILE A 382 19.20 -0.28 -9.60
C ILE A 382 19.68 1.11 -9.99
N LYS A 383 18.94 2.11 -9.52
CA LYS A 383 19.30 3.52 -9.73
C LYS A 383 18.97 4.34 -8.48
N LEU A 384 19.97 4.97 -7.88
CA LEU A 384 19.80 5.90 -6.78
C LEU A 384 20.01 7.31 -7.31
N LYS A 385 19.05 8.21 -7.03
CA LYS A 385 19.10 9.59 -7.51
C LYS A 385 18.61 10.56 -6.44
N ARG A 386 19.19 11.76 -6.42
CA ARG A 386 18.66 12.87 -5.62
C ARG A 386 17.54 13.58 -6.36
N ASN A 387 16.42 13.77 -5.66
CA ASN A 387 15.29 14.56 -6.12
C ASN A 387 15.10 15.77 -5.19
N ALA A 388 14.85 16.93 -5.79
CA ALA A 388 14.70 18.20 -5.06
C ALA A 388 13.55 18.16 -4.04
N ASP A 389 12.49 17.45 -4.39
CA ASP A 389 11.27 17.36 -3.59
C ASP A 389 11.33 16.18 -2.61
N PHE A 390 11.59 14.98 -3.13
CA PHE A 390 11.44 13.74 -2.38
C PHE A 390 12.72 13.26 -1.67
N GLY A 391 13.84 13.95 -1.86
CA GLY A 391 15.15 13.56 -1.33
C GLY A 391 15.74 12.38 -2.11
N ASN A 392 16.37 11.44 -1.41
CA ASN A 392 16.97 10.26 -2.04
C ASN A 392 15.87 9.31 -2.53
N ILE A 393 15.92 8.95 -3.81
CA ILE A 393 15.02 7.97 -4.45
C ILE A 393 15.86 6.77 -4.85
N ILE A 394 15.37 5.58 -4.53
CA ILE A 394 15.94 4.29 -4.94
C ILE A 394 14.96 3.65 -5.93
N LEU A 395 15.41 3.43 -7.16
CA LEU A 395 14.71 2.66 -8.16
C LEU A 395 15.29 1.25 -8.22
N VAL A 396 14.43 0.25 -8.20
CA VAL A 396 14.76 -1.15 -8.45
C VAL A 396 13.80 -1.63 -9.53
N GLY A 397 14.32 -1.94 -10.72
CA GLY A 397 13.47 -2.09 -11.91
C GLY A 397 12.73 -0.78 -12.19
N ASP A 398 11.41 -0.86 -12.16
CA ASP A 398 10.46 0.24 -12.37
C ASP A 398 9.77 0.71 -11.07
N VAL A 399 10.13 0.13 -9.93
CA VAL A 399 9.54 0.47 -8.63
C VAL A 399 10.48 1.41 -7.86
N ALA A 400 9.96 2.53 -7.38
CA ALA A 400 10.69 3.52 -6.60
C ALA A 400 10.41 3.34 -5.10
N GLU A 401 11.38 3.74 -4.28
CA GLU A 401 11.26 3.88 -2.83
C GLU A 401 12.02 5.10 -2.32
N LEU A 402 11.59 5.64 -1.16
CA LEU A 402 12.29 6.76 -0.52
C LEU A 402 13.46 6.26 0.34
N GLY A 403 14.66 6.74 0.03
CA GLY A 403 15.91 6.33 0.70
C GLY A 403 15.96 6.64 2.20
N CYS A 404 15.29 7.70 2.64
CA CYS A 404 15.25 8.12 4.04
C CYS A 404 14.59 7.10 5.00
N ALA A 405 13.87 6.11 4.49
CA ALA A 405 13.23 5.07 5.29
C ALA A 405 13.57 3.66 4.78
N TYR A 406 14.59 3.55 3.93
CA TYR A 406 14.92 2.29 3.26
C TYR A 406 15.73 1.37 4.18
N ASN A 407 15.30 0.12 4.27
CA ASN A 407 15.91 -0.94 5.08
C ASN A 407 15.67 -2.29 4.39
N GLN A 408 16.11 -3.39 5.01
CA GLN A 408 15.94 -4.73 4.42
C GLN A 408 14.47 -5.06 4.14
N GLN A 409 13.55 -4.79 5.08
CA GLN A 409 12.13 -5.06 4.89
C GLN A 409 11.56 -4.28 3.69
N LYS A 410 11.86 -2.98 3.60
CA LYS A 410 11.45 -2.16 2.45
C LYS A 410 12.06 -2.64 1.14
N GLY A 411 13.29 -3.16 1.19
CA GLY A 411 13.92 -3.78 0.03
C GLY A 411 13.15 -5.01 -0.45
N VAL A 412 12.68 -5.86 0.46
CA VAL A 412 11.80 -6.99 0.13
C VAL A 412 10.49 -6.50 -0.47
N GLU A 413 9.80 -5.56 0.19
CA GLU A 413 8.52 -4.98 -0.28
C GLU A 413 8.66 -4.28 -1.64
N GLN A 414 9.79 -3.61 -1.91
CA GLN A 414 10.06 -3.00 -3.21
C GLN A 414 10.26 -4.07 -4.28
N LEU A 415 11.11 -5.06 -4.01
CA LEU A 415 11.44 -6.10 -4.98
C LEU A 415 10.21 -6.93 -5.33
N GLN A 416 9.36 -7.28 -4.35
CA GLN A 416 8.09 -7.99 -4.54
C GLN A 416 7.13 -7.30 -5.51
N ARG A 417 7.17 -5.97 -5.60
CA ARG A 417 6.35 -5.19 -6.53
C ARG A 417 6.94 -5.10 -7.94
N THR A 418 8.17 -5.58 -8.15
CA THR A 418 8.79 -5.60 -9.47
C THR A 418 8.35 -6.84 -10.24
N HIS A 419 8.30 -6.74 -11.56
CA HIS A 419 8.10 -7.89 -12.44
C HIS A 419 9.23 -8.93 -12.38
N LEU A 420 10.35 -8.61 -11.71
CA LEU A 420 11.51 -9.50 -11.58
C LEU A 420 11.35 -10.50 -10.42
N PHE A 421 10.49 -10.22 -9.43
CA PHE A 421 10.46 -10.99 -8.18
C PHE A 421 10.21 -12.48 -8.37
N GLU A 422 9.22 -12.83 -9.21
CA GLU A 422 8.91 -14.23 -9.51
C GLU A 422 10.10 -14.94 -10.17
N VAL A 423 10.77 -14.24 -11.09
CA VAL A 423 11.95 -14.76 -11.80
C VAL A 423 13.11 -14.99 -10.83
N LEU A 424 13.31 -14.07 -9.88
CA LEU A 424 14.36 -14.16 -8.86
C LEU A 424 14.11 -15.32 -7.87
N ASN A 425 12.86 -15.67 -7.58
CA ASN A 425 12.53 -16.83 -6.75
C ASN A 425 12.68 -18.19 -7.47
N GLY A 426 12.94 -18.15 -8.79
CA GLY A 426 13.14 -19.32 -9.63
C GLY A 426 11.89 -19.70 -10.42
N VAL A 427 12.09 -20.05 -11.69
CA VAL A 427 11.01 -20.40 -12.63
C VAL A 427 11.37 -21.70 -13.35
N ARG A 428 10.40 -22.60 -13.52
CA ARG A 428 10.50 -23.82 -14.34
C ARG A 428 11.74 -24.70 -14.02
N GLY A 429 12.00 -24.95 -12.75
CA GLY A 429 13.09 -25.83 -12.31
C GLY A 429 14.46 -25.16 -12.20
N GLN A 430 14.57 -23.87 -12.50
CA GLN A 430 15.75 -23.07 -12.14
C GLN A 430 15.67 -22.67 -10.66
N LYS A 431 16.80 -22.78 -9.96
CA LYS A 431 16.93 -22.35 -8.56
C LYS A 431 16.84 -20.83 -8.49
N GLY A 432 16.12 -20.30 -7.50
CA GLY A 432 16.11 -18.87 -7.21
C GLY A 432 17.48 -18.35 -6.77
N VAL A 433 17.63 -17.03 -6.83
CA VAL A 433 18.84 -16.32 -6.43
C VAL A 433 18.83 -15.92 -4.96
N ASP A 434 19.97 -15.51 -4.41
CA ASP A 434 20.06 -14.89 -3.09
C ASP A 434 19.47 -13.46 -3.08
N VAL A 435 18.14 -13.40 -2.98
CA VAL A 435 17.37 -12.16 -2.88
C VAL A 435 17.81 -11.30 -1.69
N ASN A 436 18.15 -11.93 -0.55
CA ASN A 436 18.56 -11.21 0.65
C ASN A 436 19.92 -10.53 0.45
N GLY A 437 20.87 -11.23 -0.19
CA GLY A 437 22.17 -10.66 -0.55
C GLY A 437 22.05 -9.46 -1.50
N ILE A 438 21.16 -9.56 -2.51
CA ILE A 438 20.87 -8.42 -3.41
C ILE A 438 20.35 -7.22 -2.61
N ILE A 439 19.37 -7.42 -1.74
CA ILE A 439 18.78 -6.36 -0.92
C ILE A 439 19.83 -5.74 0.02
N GLU A 440 20.72 -6.56 0.60
CA GLU A 440 21.81 -6.07 1.46
C GLU A 440 22.71 -5.07 0.73
N VAL A 441 23.06 -5.35 -0.53
CA VAL A 441 23.84 -4.42 -1.37
C VAL A 441 23.07 -3.12 -1.63
N ILE A 442 21.78 -3.19 -1.93
CA ILE A 442 20.95 -2.00 -2.19
C ILE A 442 20.86 -1.11 -0.93
N VAL A 443 20.68 -1.71 0.25
CA VAL A 443 20.64 -0.96 1.52
C VAL A 443 21.98 -0.27 1.78
N LYS A 444 23.12 -0.96 1.61
CA LYS A 444 24.45 -0.36 1.77
C LYS A 444 24.72 0.76 0.76
N LEU A 445 24.29 0.60 -0.49
CA LEU A 445 24.38 1.66 -1.50
C LEU A 445 23.58 2.90 -1.10
N ASN A 446 22.38 2.72 -0.53
CA ASN A 446 21.61 3.84 0.02
C ASN A 446 22.29 4.51 1.21
N GLU A 447 22.96 3.76 2.08
CA GLU A 447 23.76 4.34 3.18
C GLU A 447 24.91 5.20 2.64
N ILE A 448 25.66 4.69 1.66
CA ILE A 448 26.73 5.44 0.98
C ILE A 448 26.17 6.70 0.35
N PHE A 449 25.08 6.57 -0.42
CA PHE A 449 24.43 7.69 -1.10
C PHE A 449 23.90 8.73 -0.12
N THR A 450 23.40 8.29 1.04
CA THR A 450 22.86 9.20 2.06
C THR A 450 23.95 9.99 2.77
N VAL A 451 25.10 9.37 3.05
CA VAL A 451 26.19 10.02 3.80
C VAL A 451 27.10 10.88 2.91
N ASN A 452 27.13 10.63 1.59
CA ASN A 452 28.02 11.32 0.65
C ASN A 452 27.25 12.29 -0.26
N ASN A 453 27.16 13.55 0.17
CA ASN A 453 26.47 14.61 -0.58
C ASN A 453 27.10 14.98 -1.94
N GLU A 454 28.33 14.52 -2.21
CA GLU A 454 29.03 14.71 -3.49
C GLU A 454 28.52 13.76 -4.58
N ILE A 455 27.90 12.63 -4.22
CA ILE A 455 27.30 11.71 -5.19
C ILE A 455 25.91 12.23 -5.58
N ASP A 456 25.69 12.39 -6.88
CA ASP A 456 24.41 12.81 -7.47
C ASP A 456 23.56 11.62 -7.92
N GLU A 457 24.21 10.58 -8.46
CA GLU A 457 23.53 9.40 -9.01
C GLU A 457 24.40 8.14 -8.88
N ILE A 458 23.78 7.00 -8.59
CA ILE A 458 24.40 5.67 -8.70
C ILE A 458 23.51 4.82 -9.62
N GLU A 459 24.09 4.19 -10.63
CA GLU A 459 23.46 3.16 -11.46
C GLU A 459 24.28 1.89 -11.39
N ALA A 460 23.64 0.74 -11.24
CA ALA A 460 24.29 -0.57 -11.30
C ALA A 460 23.28 -1.66 -11.65
N GLU A 461 23.78 -2.80 -12.10
CA GLU A 461 23.00 -4.03 -12.25
C GLU A 461 23.55 -5.06 -11.26
N ILE A 462 22.73 -5.46 -10.28
CA ILE A 462 23.11 -6.43 -9.25
C ILE A 462 22.61 -7.82 -9.64
N TYR A 463 23.43 -8.84 -9.45
CA TYR A 463 23.06 -10.23 -9.75
C TYR A 463 23.74 -11.21 -8.79
N ASP A 464 23.20 -12.41 -8.69
CA ASP A 464 23.77 -13.52 -7.93
C ASP A 464 24.40 -14.55 -8.88
N ASN A 465 25.62 -14.96 -8.59
CA ASN A 465 26.33 -16.05 -9.25
C ASN A 465 27.39 -16.61 -8.29
N ASP A 466 26.98 -17.54 -7.43
CA ASP A 466 27.79 -18.05 -6.31
C ASP A 466 28.30 -16.90 -5.40
N GLY A 467 27.43 -15.90 -5.18
CA GLY A 467 27.74 -14.66 -4.48
C GLY A 467 27.19 -13.44 -5.23
N ILE A 468 27.09 -12.31 -4.53
CA ILE A 468 26.52 -11.09 -5.09
C ILE A 468 27.58 -10.30 -5.86
N HIS A 469 27.27 -9.96 -7.10
CA HIS A 469 28.13 -9.20 -8.01
C HIS A 469 27.38 -8.00 -8.58
N ALA A 470 28.13 -7.08 -9.17
CA ALA A 470 27.61 -5.91 -9.85
C ALA A 470 28.21 -5.77 -11.26
N GLN A 471 27.48 -5.12 -12.15
CA GLN A 471 28.01 -4.69 -13.44
C GLN A 471 27.37 -3.39 -13.89
N ASN A 472 27.89 -2.82 -15.00
CA ASN A 472 27.42 -1.55 -15.54
C ASN A 472 27.35 -0.44 -14.47
N VAL A 473 28.32 -0.45 -13.56
CA VAL A 473 28.36 0.46 -12.42
C VAL A 473 28.77 1.85 -12.90
N LYS A 474 27.95 2.84 -12.55
CA LYS A 474 28.20 4.25 -12.81
C LYS A 474 27.87 5.05 -11.56
N ILE A 475 28.82 5.85 -11.09
CA ILE A 475 28.62 6.74 -9.94
C ILE A 475 28.95 8.16 -10.41
N ALA A 476 27.92 8.99 -10.51
CA ALA A 476 28.05 10.40 -10.89
C ALA A 476 28.24 11.26 -9.64
N ILE A 477 29.19 12.19 -9.72
CA ILE A 477 29.56 13.15 -8.68
C ILE A 477 29.44 14.59 -9.21
N LYS A 478 29.24 15.52 -8.28
CA LYS A 478 29.03 16.96 -8.55
C LYS A 478 30.15 17.65 -9.33
#